data_AF-A0A1Y2BD24-F1
#
_entry.id   AF-A0A1Y2BD24-F1
#
_cell.length_a   1.000
_cell.length_b   1.000
_cell.length_c   1.000
_cell.angle_alpha   90.00
_cell.angle_beta   90.00
_cell.angle_gamma   90.00
#
_symmetry.space_group_name_H-M   'P 1'
#
loop_
_entity.id
_entity.type
_entity.pdbx_description
1 polymer ?
#
loop_
_entity_poly.entity_id
_entity_poly.type
_entity_poly.pdbx_seq_one_letter_code
_entity_poly.pdbx_strand_id
1 'polypeptide(L)'
;MPPKRKAAPTRDASPTPAPAPPTTTRTTRRSAAASAAQAQAQAPVQAQAPAATAAAVSPSPPKKSRRAPPKSSKKKDEPTADQDDKEEDKVDDKKEDKEEEEEKEEEEKEEEQLIVKAIKKGKAPVDSGAPGSITSSYHVLEKDGIVYDALLNQTNINANNNKFYVIQVLKHDSQNTYIAWNRWGRVGAGGQTASPAFNNPDDAIHAFEKKFLDKTKNHWDNRSNFVKHSGKYHLLERDWGDDDTEEALAGVESSKEEPIKYPDSKLDPAVQDLVKLIFNLEVMEREMTEIGYDAKKMPLGKLTKKTIQEGYLELKKISEELSKPRPNSTILAELSSAFYSIIPHNFGMRTPESINTAPKLNAKLRMVEALGDIQITTTLLSSKLDRTVNPVDGKFSSLNIGMTRIDKSSDVFELVERYTKNTHGHTHSSYKLAVEEVFELEKSDQFDEFGKSLHNHKLLWHGSRLSNFVGILSQGLRIAPPEAPVTGYMFGKGVYFADMVSKSANYCFTSPSNNTGLLLLCEVALGDENELYQSSYHADEEMRKNKKHSTWGKGRTKPDPSGSVTLPNGVVVPCGKGVRESNPNCALEYNEFICYDLKQVRLKYLVKMRFDYGR
;
A
#
# COMPACT_ATOMS: atom_id res chain seq x y z
N MET A 1 14.83 82.06 32.39
CA MET A 1 13.43 82.55 32.41
C MET A 1 12.46 81.34 32.32
N PRO A 2 11.18 81.47 32.73
CA PRO A 2 10.16 80.38 32.78
C PRO A 2 9.40 80.23 31.43
N PRO A 3 8.31 79.41 31.27
CA PRO A 3 7.53 78.53 32.19
C PRO A 3 7.57 77.01 31.84
N LYS A 4 7.28 76.02 32.73
CA LYS A 4 6.06 75.63 33.51
C LYS A 4 4.93 75.01 32.62
N ARG A 5 4.13 74.00 33.03
CA ARG A 5 3.79 73.50 34.39
C ARG A 5 3.26 72.03 34.44
N LYS A 6 3.16 71.52 35.68
CA LYS A 6 2.59 70.26 36.24
C LYS A 6 1.08 70.03 35.92
N ALA A 7 0.37 68.94 36.27
CA ALA A 7 0.56 67.97 37.38
C ALA A 7 -0.16 66.59 37.19
N ALA A 8 0.12 65.65 38.11
CA ALA A 8 -0.63 64.41 38.40
C ALA A 8 -1.63 64.62 39.57
N PRO A 9 -2.37 63.62 40.10
CA PRO A 9 -1.89 62.37 40.75
C PRO A 9 -2.57 61.11 40.13
N THR A 10 -2.71 59.88 40.69
CA THR A 10 -2.58 59.35 42.08
C THR A 10 -2.16 57.86 42.11
N ARG A 11 -1.99 57.34 43.34
CA ARG A 11 -1.62 56.00 43.85
C ARG A 11 -2.82 55.31 44.53
N ASP A 12 -2.80 54.09 45.10
CA ASP A 12 -1.88 52.91 45.21
C ASP A 12 -2.85 51.65 45.16
N ALA A 13 -2.60 50.35 45.45
CA ALA A 13 -1.57 49.57 46.16
C ALA A 13 -1.58 48.08 45.67
N SER A 14 -0.88 47.17 46.40
CA SER A 14 -0.78 45.70 46.17
C SER A 14 -0.68 44.96 47.55
N PRO A 15 -0.30 43.66 47.72
CA PRO A 15 -0.27 42.46 46.83
C PRO A 15 -0.73 41.08 47.48
N THR A 16 -1.19 40.07 46.69
CA THR A 16 -1.05 38.57 46.87
C THR A 16 -1.47 37.82 48.18
N PRO A 17 -1.56 36.45 48.24
CA PRO A 17 -1.94 35.39 47.27
C PRO A 17 -3.08 34.44 47.79
N ALA A 18 -3.22 33.21 47.24
CA ALA A 18 -4.31 32.22 47.48
C ALA A 18 -4.16 31.32 48.75
N PRO A 19 -5.19 30.54 49.21
CA PRO A 19 -5.57 29.22 48.62
C PRO A 19 -7.09 28.86 48.68
N ALA A 20 -7.45 27.56 48.55
CA ALA A 20 -8.82 26.97 48.55
C ALA A 20 -8.93 25.81 49.60
N PRO A 21 -10.01 24.97 49.72
CA PRO A 21 -11.40 24.94 49.19
C PRO A 21 -12.43 24.98 50.38
N PRO A 22 -13.36 24.04 50.75
CA PRO A 22 -14.19 23.01 50.07
C PRO A 22 -15.69 22.86 50.55
N THR A 23 -16.37 21.78 50.09
CA THR A 23 -17.44 20.95 50.75
C THR A 23 -18.95 21.31 50.81
N THR A 24 -19.77 20.30 50.41
CA THR A 24 -21.18 19.97 50.83
C THR A 24 -22.32 20.94 50.47
N THR A 25 -23.61 20.57 50.32
CA THR A 25 -24.45 19.34 50.49
C THR A 25 -25.71 19.50 49.58
N ARG A 26 -26.65 18.59 49.27
CA ARG A 26 -26.89 17.11 49.29
C ARG A 26 -28.44 16.92 49.19
N THR A 27 -28.94 15.90 48.47
CA THR A 27 -30.36 15.38 48.50
C THR A 27 -31.47 16.32 47.96
N THR A 28 -32.62 15.88 47.41
CA THR A 28 -33.32 14.56 47.26
C THR A 28 -33.68 14.26 45.77
N ARG A 29 -33.83 13.02 45.27
CA ARG A 29 -34.99 12.07 45.35
C ARG A 29 -36.36 12.73 45.03
N ARG A 30 -37.28 12.13 44.26
CA ARG A 30 -37.59 10.68 44.07
C ARG A 30 -38.50 10.41 42.82
N SER A 31 -38.35 9.22 42.18
CA SER A 31 -39.37 8.44 41.42
C SER A 31 -40.12 9.07 40.21
N ALA A 32 -40.74 8.31 39.30
CA ALA A 32 -40.48 6.98 38.72
C ALA A 32 -41.50 6.72 37.58
N ALA A 33 -41.06 6.23 36.42
CA ALA A 33 -41.94 5.69 35.37
C ALA A 33 -41.15 4.69 34.52
N ALA A 34 -41.83 3.63 34.05
CA ALA A 34 -41.25 2.63 33.16
C ALA A 34 -42.02 2.62 31.83
N SER A 35 -41.29 2.51 30.72
CA SER A 35 -41.84 2.13 29.42
C SER A 35 -40.90 1.12 28.78
N ALA A 36 -41.40 -0.10 28.54
CA ALA A 36 -40.69 -1.08 27.75
C ALA A 36 -40.82 -0.71 26.26
N ALA A 37 -39.69 -0.67 25.54
CA ALA A 37 -39.66 -0.55 24.09
C ALA A 37 -38.91 -1.75 23.51
N GLN A 38 -39.51 -2.43 22.54
CA GLN A 38 -38.96 -3.64 21.96
C GLN A 38 -37.82 -3.31 20.99
N ALA A 39 -36.57 -3.57 21.39
CA ALA A 39 -35.45 -3.59 20.46
C ALA A 39 -35.53 -4.86 19.60
N GLN A 40 -35.99 -4.74 18.35
CA GLN A 40 -35.90 -5.82 17.39
C GLN A 40 -34.43 -6.07 17.03
N ALA A 41 -33.94 -7.28 17.33
CA ALA A 41 -32.58 -7.66 17.02
C ALA A 41 -32.39 -7.82 15.50
N GLN A 42 -31.59 -6.93 14.89
CA GLN A 42 -31.01 -7.20 13.58
C GLN A 42 -29.79 -8.10 13.78
N ALA A 43 -29.76 -9.24 13.08
CA ALA A 43 -28.67 -10.19 13.21
C ALA A 43 -27.36 -9.60 12.64
N PRO A 44 -26.23 -9.63 13.37
CA PRO A 44 -24.97 -9.15 12.85
C PRO A 44 -24.49 -10.07 11.72
N VAL A 45 -24.16 -9.47 10.56
CA VAL A 45 -23.60 -10.19 9.42
C VAL A 45 -22.23 -10.74 9.80
N GLN A 46 -21.99 -12.03 9.55
CA GLN A 46 -20.71 -12.67 9.84
C GLN A 46 -19.59 -12.06 8.98
N ALA A 47 -18.74 -11.25 9.59
CA ALA A 47 -17.46 -10.84 9.01
C ALA A 47 -16.47 -12.02 9.03
N GLN A 48 -16.70 -13.01 8.17
CA GLN A 48 -15.72 -14.07 7.93
C GLN A 48 -14.45 -13.44 7.35
N ALA A 49 -13.28 -13.81 7.88
CA ALA A 49 -12.03 -13.54 7.21
C ALA A 49 -12.07 -14.22 5.82
N PRO A 50 -11.58 -13.57 4.75
CA PRO A 50 -11.67 -14.13 3.41
C PRO A 50 -10.88 -15.43 3.32
N ALA A 51 -11.59 -16.55 3.19
CA ALA A 51 -10.98 -17.84 2.90
C ALA A 51 -10.30 -17.74 1.52
N ALA A 52 -9.02 -18.07 1.45
CA ALA A 52 -8.27 -18.13 0.21
C ALA A 52 -8.72 -19.35 -0.61
N THR A 53 -9.82 -19.21 -1.36
CA THR A 53 -10.30 -20.23 -2.29
C THR A 53 -9.40 -20.26 -3.53
N ALA A 54 -8.36 -21.08 -3.48
CA ALA A 54 -7.58 -21.45 -4.66
C ALA A 54 -8.49 -22.17 -5.66
N ALA A 55 -8.75 -21.53 -6.81
CA ALA A 55 -9.58 -22.09 -7.87
C ALA A 55 -8.78 -23.10 -8.71
N ALA A 56 -8.57 -24.30 -8.16
CA ALA A 56 -7.98 -25.41 -8.90
C ALA A 56 -8.93 -25.88 -10.01
N VAL A 57 -8.62 -25.54 -11.26
CA VAL A 57 -9.33 -26.03 -12.45
C VAL A 57 -8.65 -27.31 -12.94
N SER A 58 -9.39 -28.41 -12.98
CA SER A 58 -8.97 -29.66 -13.64
C SER A 58 -10.15 -30.26 -14.42
N PRO A 59 -9.94 -30.78 -15.64
CA PRO A 59 -11.04 -31.08 -16.57
C PRO A 59 -11.69 -32.45 -16.33
N SER A 60 -12.97 -32.58 -16.75
CA SER A 60 -13.71 -33.86 -16.78
C SER A 60 -14.89 -33.81 -17.77
N PRO A 61 -15.39 -34.97 -18.24
CA PRO A 61 -15.55 -35.17 -19.70
C PRO A 61 -17.00 -35.06 -20.25
N PRO A 62 -17.17 -34.88 -21.58
CA PRO A 62 -18.47 -34.68 -22.21
C PRO A 62 -19.27 -35.96 -22.46
N LYS A 63 -20.56 -35.99 -22.06
CA LYS A 63 -21.54 -37.02 -22.49
C LYS A 63 -22.96 -36.49 -22.78
N LYS A 64 -23.22 -36.33 -24.09
CA LYS A 64 -24.45 -36.69 -24.83
C LYS A 64 -25.86 -36.35 -24.25
N SER A 65 -26.50 -35.42 -24.97
CA SER A 65 -27.78 -35.62 -25.71
C SER A 65 -29.12 -35.12 -25.12
N ARG A 66 -30.03 -34.82 -26.07
CA ARG A 66 -31.50 -34.59 -25.95
C ARG A 66 -31.93 -33.28 -25.23
N ARG A 67 -33.03 -32.62 -25.62
CA ARG A 67 -33.91 -32.69 -26.84
C ARG A 67 -34.90 -31.52 -26.80
N ALA A 68 -35.06 -30.76 -27.89
CA ALA A 68 -36.06 -29.69 -28.00
C ALA A 68 -37.00 -29.91 -29.21
N PRO A 69 -38.34 -29.82 -29.03
CA PRO A 69 -39.35 -29.89 -30.10
C PRO A 69 -39.82 -28.47 -30.57
N PRO A 70 -40.62 -28.35 -31.65
CA PRO A 70 -40.27 -27.40 -32.72
C PRO A 70 -41.36 -26.38 -33.11
N LYS A 71 -41.10 -25.56 -34.15
CA LYS A 71 -42.12 -25.04 -35.09
C LYS A 71 -41.55 -24.51 -36.41
N SER A 72 -42.06 -25.04 -37.51
CA SER A 72 -42.47 -24.42 -38.80
C SER A 72 -41.83 -23.11 -39.33
N SER A 73 -41.66 -22.89 -40.64
CA SER A 73 -41.71 -23.78 -41.84
C SER A 73 -41.44 -22.98 -43.14
N LYS A 74 -40.77 -23.59 -44.13
CA LYS A 74 -41.15 -23.60 -45.56
C LYS A 74 -40.21 -24.49 -46.39
N LYS A 75 -40.65 -24.87 -47.60
CA LYS A 75 -40.00 -25.84 -48.50
C LYS A 75 -39.02 -25.17 -49.49
N LYS A 76 -38.08 -25.98 -49.99
CA LYS A 76 -37.62 -26.16 -51.41
C LYS A 76 -36.11 -26.47 -51.42
N ASP A 77 -35.55 -27.37 -52.23
CA ASP A 77 -36.05 -28.54 -52.98
C ASP A 77 -34.86 -29.55 -53.07
N GLU A 78 -35.11 -30.85 -53.28
CA GLU A 78 -34.09 -31.92 -53.51
C GLU A 78 -33.85 -32.16 -55.02
N PRO A 79 -32.90 -33.05 -55.46
CA PRO A 79 -31.95 -33.92 -54.74
C PRO A 79 -30.49 -33.46 -54.97
N THR A 80 -29.36 -34.20 -55.07
CA THR A 80 -28.87 -35.62 -55.15
C THR A 80 -27.32 -35.54 -54.93
N ALA A 81 -26.49 -36.55 -54.65
CA ALA A 81 -26.57 -37.93 -54.11
C ALA A 81 -25.10 -38.43 -53.89
N ASP A 82 -24.90 -39.59 -53.24
CA ASP A 82 -23.64 -40.36 -53.05
C ASP A 82 -22.52 -39.61 -52.26
N GLN A 83 -21.80 -40.14 -51.26
CA GLN A 83 -21.26 -41.46 -50.84
C GLN A 83 -19.78 -41.73 -51.20
N ASP A 84 -19.07 -42.04 -50.11
CA ASP A 84 -17.89 -42.91 -49.93
C ASP A 84 -16.43 -42.38 -50.07
N ASP A 85 -15.64 -42.94 -49.15
CA ASP A 85 -14.18 -43.15 -49.10
C ASP A 85 -13.13 -42.02 -48.85
N LYS A 86 -12.68 -42.02 -47.59
CA LYS A 86 -11.28 -42.19 -47.09
C LYS A 86 -10.22 -41.07 -47.17
N GLU A 87 -9.52 -40.95 -46.03
CA GLU A 87 -8.05 -40.89 -45.83
C GLU A 87 -7.22 -40.44 -47.07
N GLU A 88 -6.48 -39.33 -47.06
CA GLU A 88 -5.44 -38.93 -46.10
C GLU A 88 -5.22 -37.40 -46.15
N ASP A 89 -4.90 -36.76 -45.01
CA ASP A 89 -3.66 -35.97 -44.88
C ASP A 89 -3.36 -35.62 -43.41
N LYS A 90 -2.07 -35.45 -43.06
CA LYS A 90 -1.63 -35.18 -41.68
C LYS A 90 -0.38 -34.30 -41.60
N VAL A 91 -0.36 -33.21 -42.38
CA VAL A 91 0.82 -32.35 -42.56
C VAL A 91 0.47 -30.85 -42.56
N ASP A 92 -0.14 -30.32 -41.49
CA ASP A 92 -0.22 -28.85 -41.28
C ASP A 92 -0.12 -28.40 -39.80
N ASP A 93 -0.66 -29.16 -38.83
CA ASP A 93 -0.61 -28.87 -37.36
C ASP A 93 0.78 -28.44 -36.81
N LYS A 94 1.88 -28.76 -37.52
CA LYS A 94 3.26 -28.46 -37.11
C LYS A 94 3.86 -27.16 -37.67
N LYS A 95 3.08 -26.37 -38.40
CA LYS A 95 3.45 -24.99 -38.78
C LYS A 95 2.78 -23.97 -37.88
N GLU A 96 1.47 -24.08 -37.67
CA GLU A 96 0.71 -23.13 -36.86
C GLU A 96 1.26 -23.05 -35.43
N ASP A 97 1.56 -24.19 -34.79
CA ASP A 97 2.26 -24.25 -33.48
C ASP A 97 3.59 -23.47 -33.45
N LYS A 98 4.34 -23.42 -34.56
CA LYS A 98 5.64 -22.73 -34.65
C LYS A 98 5.51 -21.25 -34.98
N GLU A 99 4.57 -20.89 -35.83
CA GLU A 99 4.27 -19.49 -36.15
C GLU A 99 3.64 -18.81 -34.91
N GLU A 100 2.83 -19.52 -34.11
CA GLU A 100 2.36 -19.07 -32.79
C GLU A 100 3.46 -19.01 -31.70
N GLU A 101 4.52 -19.82 -31.75
CA GLU A 101 5.68 -19.68 -30.84
C GLU A 101 6.59 -18.53 -31.28
N GLU A 102 6.84 -18.35 -32.58
CA GLU A 102 7.68 -17.26 -33.11
C GLU A 102 6.99 -15.89 -32.97
N GLU A 103 5.67 -15.76 -33.16
CA GLU A 103 4.92 -14.52 -32.85
C GLU A 103 4.96 -14.18 -31.34
N LYS A 104 4.88 -15.18 -30.44
CA LYS A 104 5.01 -14.92 -28.99
C LYS A 104 6.43 -14.54 -28.59
N GLU A 105 7.43 -15.15 -29.19
CA GLU A 105 8.82 -14.74 -29.00
C GLU A 105 9.10 -13.34 -29.58
N GLU A 106 8.37 -12.87 -30.59
CA GLU A 106 8.44 -11.47 -31.06
C GLU A 106 7.62 -10.51 -30.18
N GLU A 107 6.42 -10.86 -29.69
CA GLU A 107 5.68 -10.05 -28.70
C GLU A 107 6.46 -9.92 -27.37
N GLU A 108 7.08 -10.98 -26.85
CA GLU A 108 7.93 -10.90 -25.64
C GLU A 108 9.19 -10.04 -25.90
N LYS A 109 9.79 -10.11 -27.10
CA LYS A 109 10.92 -9.22 -27.48
C LYS A 109 10.48 -7.77 -27.72
N GLU A 110 9.24 -7.50 -28.13
CA GLU A 110 8.69 -6.14 -28.14
C GLU A 110 8.39 -5.66 -26.71
N GLU A 111 7.87 -6.49 -25.80
CA GLU A 111 7.67 -6.13 -24.38
C GLU A 111 9.01 -5.90 -23.65
N GLU A 112 10.06 -6.68 -23.91
CA GLU A 112 11.41 -6.41 -23.40
C GLU A 112 12.01 -5.12 -24.01
N GLN A 113 11.86 -4.90 -25.32
CA GLN A 113 12.31 -3.66 -25.97
C GLN A 113 11.51 -2.42 -25.53
N LEU A 114 10.27 -2.60 -25.04
CA LEU A 114 9.47 -1.55 -24.41
C LEU A 114 9.98 -1.15 -23.01
N ILE A 115 10.96 -1.86 -22.43
CA ILE A 115 11.75 -1.40 -21.28
C ILE A 115 12.82 -0.38 -21.73
N VAL A 116 12.39 0.61 -22.52
CA VAL A 116 13.23 1.75 -22.90
C VAL A 116 13.52 2.57 -21.65
N LYS A 117 14.76 2.48 -21.12
CA LYS A 117 15.32 3.49 -20.20
C LYS A 117 15.13 4.87 -20.85
N ALA A 118 14.17 5.64 -20.36
CA ALA A 118 13.82 6.93 -20.96
C ALA A 118 15.04 7.87 -20.89
N ILE A 119 15.50 8.35 -22.03
CA ILE A 119 16.76 9.11 -22.12
C ILE A 119 16.54 10.51 -21.50
N LYS A 120 16.81 10.62 -20.20
CA LYS A 120 16.67 11.85 -19.44
C LYS A 120 17.78 12.84 -19.79
N LYS A 121 17.42 13.91 -20.51
CA LYS A 121 18.30 15.01 -20.94
C LYS A 121 18.04 16.34 -20.22
N GLY A 122 17.20 16.30 -19.20
CA GLY A 122 16.75 17.42 -18.38
C GLY A 122 15.75 16.92 -17.34
N LYS A 123 15.31 17.78 -16.42
CA LYS A 123 14.63 17.38 -15.17
C LYS A 123 13.47 16.37 -15.32
N ALA A 124 12.69 16.43 -16.39
CA ALA A 124 11.72 15.40 -16.74
C ALA A 124 12.14 14.61 -17.99
N PRO A 125 11.99 13.28 -18.01
CA PRO A 125 12.17 12.48 -19.21
C PRO A 125 11.08 12.76 -20.25
N VAL A 126 11.42 12.60 -21.53
CA VAL A 126 10.44 12.56 -22.62
C VAL A 126 9.51 11.37 -22.42
N ASP A 127 8.21 11.57 -22.63
CA ASP A 127 7.19 10.52 -22.57
C ASP A 127 7.55 9.29 -23.41
N SER A 128 7.56 8.10 -22.80
CA SER A 128 8.02 6.85 -23.45
C SER A 128 7.17 6.39 -24.63
N GLY A 129 5.97 6.96 -24.81
CA GLY A 129 5.16 6.78 -26.02
C GLY A 129 5.51 7.72 -27.19
N ALA A 130 6.58 8.51 -27.08
CA ALA A 130 7.12 9.30 -28.18
C ALA A 130 8.07 8.45 -29.06
N PRO A 131 8.05 8.61 -30.39
CA PRO A 131 8.96 7.89 -31.29
C PRO A 131 10.44 8.07 -30.93
N GLY A 132 11.26 7.06 -31.23
CA GLY A 132 12.70 7.06 -30.96
C GLY A 132 13.46 8.27 -31.52
N SER A 133 12.98 8.87 -32.62
CA SER A 133 13.52 10.11 -33.19
C SER A 133 13.25 11.36 -32.35
N ILE A 134 12.16 11.39 -31.56
CA ILE A 134 11.89 12.47 -30.61
C ILE A 134 12.70 12.26 -29.34
N THR A 135 12.63 11.08 -28.71
CA THR A 135 13.38 10.78 -27.47
C THR A 135 14.90 10.91 -27.66
N SER A 136 15.42 10.60 -28.85
CA SER A 136 16.84 10.72 -29.17
C SER A 136 17.31 12.13 -29.53
N SER A 137 16.43 13.13 -29.71
CA SER A 137 16.84 14.48 -30.17
C SER A 137 16.13 15.66 -29.48
N TYR A 138 15.26 15.40 -28.51
CA TYR A 138 14.57 16.40 -27.72
C TYR A 138 14.72 16.14 -26.21
N HIS A 139 14.55 17.20 -25.42
CA HIS A 139 14.37 17.19 -23.96
C HIS A 139 13.07 17.89 -23.58
N VAL A 140 12.52 17.60 -22.39
CA VAL A 140 11.40 18.39 -21.84
C VAL A 140 11.89 19.81 -21.53
N LEU A 141 11.12 20.81 -21.93
CA LEU A 141 11.46 22.22 -21.72
C LEU A 141 11.32 22.60 -20.23
N GLU A 142 12.42 23.08 -19.66
CA GLU A 142 12.40 23.95 -18.48
C GLU A 142 12.57 25.41 -18.93
N LYS A 143 11.72 26.31 -18.43
CA LYS A 143 11.84 27.76 -18.58
C LYS A 143 11.46 28.41 -17.25
N ASP A 144 12.25 29.38 -16.79
CA ASP A 144 12.02 30.14 -15.55
C ASP A 144 11.80 29.27 -14.29
N GLY A 145 12.47 28.10 -14.24
CA GLY A 145 12.33 27.10 -13.17
C GLY A 145 11.08 26.22 -13.27
N ILE A 146 10.27 26.39 -14.31
CA ILE A 146 9.06 25.61 -14.58
C ILE A 146 9.36 24.56 -15.64
N VAL A 147 9.22 23.28 -15.26
CA VAL A 147 9.24 22.15 -16.19
C VAL A 147 7.84 21.99 -16.80
N TYR A 148 7.75 22.01 -18.13
CA TYR A 148 6.48 21.92 -18.85
C TYR A 148 6.10 20.45 -19.14
N ASP A 149 5.78 19.73 -18.06
CA ASP A 149 5.31 18.35 -18.05
C ASP A 149 4.03 18.21 -17.21
N ALA A 150 3.00 17.57 -17.75
CA ALA A 150 1.75 17.31 -17.05
C ALA A 150 1.20 15.91 -17.37
N LEU A 151 1.09 15.06 -16.34
CA LEU A 151 0.38 13.79 -16.42
C LEU A 151 -1.02 13.93 -15.83
N LEU A 152 -2.04 13.60 -16.61
CA LEU A 152 -3.44 13.71 -16.22
C LEU A 152 -4.12 12.33 -16.14
N ASN A 153 -5.14 12.23 -15.29
CA ASN A 153 -5.89 11.00 -15.06
C ASN A 153 -7.40 11.26 -14.94
N GLN A 154 -8.22 10.37 -15.48
CA GLN A 154 -9.69 10.46 -15.35
C GLN A 154 -10.30 9.07 -15.31
N THR A 155 -10.87 8.72 -14.16
CA THR A 155 -11.78 7.58 -14.04
C THR A 155 -13.24 8.06 -13.94
N ASN A 156 -14.14 7.32 -14.57
CA ASN A 156 -15.60 7.39 -14.38
C ASN A 156 -16.17 6.00 -14.66
N ILE A 157 -16.53 5.29 -13.58
CA ILE A 157 -17.07 3.92 -13.60
C ILE A 157 -18.33 3.82 -14.46
N ASN A 158 -19.27 4.75 -14.28
CA ASN A 158 -20.59 4.73 -14.91
C ASN A 158 -20.53 4.83 -16.44
N ALA A 159 -19.39 5.27 -17.00
CA ALA A 159 -19.14 5.40 -18.43
C ALA A 159 -17.95 4.55 -18.93
N ASN A 160 -17.46 3.58 -18.14
CA ASN A 160 -16.24 2.78 -18.38
C ASN A 160 -15.04 3.61 -18.90
N ASN A 161 -14.88 4.82 -18.36
CA ASN A 161 -13.72 5.65 -18.64
C ASN A 161 -12.65 5.39 -17.58
N ASN A 162 -11.46 5.01 -18.02
CA ASN A 162 -10.22 5.04 -17.24
C ASN A 162 -9.14 5.54 -18.19
N LYS A 163 -8.84 6.84 -18.15
CA LYS A 163 -8.14 7.57 -19.23
C LYS A 163 -6.94 8.34 -18.71
N PHE A 164 -5.87 8.35 -19.51
CA PHE A 164 -4.71 9.20 -19.30
C PHE A 164 -4.63 10.31 -20.35
N TYR A 165 -3.95 11.39 -20.01
CA TYR A 165 -3.51 12.42 -20.96
C TYR A 165 -2.14 12.94 -20.50
N VAL A 166 -1.11 12.74 -21.30
CA VAL A 166 0.21 13.37 -21.15
C VAL A 166 0.21 14.66 -21.97
N ILE A 167 0.75 15.73 -21.40
CA ILE A 167 1.08 16.97 -22.10
C ILE A 167 2.53 17.29 -21.75
N GLN A 168 3.38 17.55 -22.75
CA GLN A 168 4.76 18.03 -22.55
C GLN A 168 5.07 19.15 -23.55
N VAL A 169 5.91 20.11 -23.19
CA VAL A 169 6.65 20.91 -24.18
C VAL A 169 8.04 20.31 -24.30
N LEU A 170 8.41 19.93 -25.51
CA LEU A 170 9.72 19.40 -25.85
C LEU A 170 10.51 20.45 -26.64
N LYS A 171 11.80 20.57 -26.38
CA LYS A 171 12.74 21.42 -27.12
C LYS A 171 13.80 20.53 -27.79
N HIS A 172 14.13 20.81 -29.04
CA HIS A 172 15.18 20.08 -29.76
C HIS A 172 16.55 20.43 -29.18
N ASP A 173 17.44 19.44 -29.04
CA ASP A 173 18.73 19.60 -28.34
C ASP A 173 19.63 20.67 -29.01
N SER A 174 19.79 20.57 -30.33
CA SER A 174 20.65 21.44 -31.15
C SER A 174 19.92 22.48 -32.04
N GLN A 175 18.59 22.61 -31.94
CA GLN A 175 17.81 23.51 -32.80
C GLN A 175 16.82 24.35 -31.97
N ASN A 176 16.49 25.55 -32.44
CA ASN A 176 15.48 26.41 -31.80
C ASN A 176 14.04 26.02 -32.22
N THR A 177 13.74 24.74 -32.14
CA THR A 177 12.46 24.13 -32.53
C THR A 177 11.86 23.36 -31.34
N TYR A 178 10.53 23.40 -31.26
CA TYR A 178 9.76 22.96 -30.11
C TYR A 178 8.58 22.11 -30.55
N ILE A 179 8.15 21.17 -29.72
CA ILE A 179 6.97 20.32 -29.95
C ILE A 179 6.09 20.38 -28.71
N ALA A 180 4.81 20.71 -28.86
CA ALA A 180 3.84 20.50 -27.77
C ALA A 180 3.33 19.05 -27.87
N TRP A 181 4.05 18.13 -27.23
CA TRP A 181 3.74 16.69 -27.23
C TRP A 181 2.47 16.40 -26.42
N ASN A 182 1.62 15.55 -26.98
CA ASN A 182 0.37 15.08 -26.39
C ASN A 182 0.25 13.58 -26.60
N ARG A 183 -0.07 12.80 -25.56
CA ARG A 183 -0.46 11.39 -25.70
C ARG A 183 -1.65 11.07 -24.82
N TRP A 184 -2.65 10.36 -25.32
CA TRP A 184 -3.88 10.06 -24.56
C TRP A 184 -4.47 8.71 -24.93
N GLY A 185 -5.11 8.04 -23.98
CA GLY A 185 -5.67 6.72 -24.21
C GLY A 185 -6.36 6.14 -23.00
N ARG A 186 -6.68 4.85 -23.08
CA ARG A 186 -7.07 4.06 -21.92
C ARG A 186 -5.82 3.77 -21.08
N VAL A 187 -5.95 3.87 -19.76
CA VAL A 187 -4.88 3.51 -18.81
C VAL A 187 -4.50 2.03 -19.01
N GLY A 188 -3.21 1.72 -19.02
CA GLY A 188 -2.67 0.41 -19.42
C GLY A 188 -2.50 0.17 -20.93
N ALA A 189 -2.70 1.16 -21.82
CA ALA A 189 -2.53 1.01 -23.28
C ALA A 189 -1.72 2.17 -23.90
N GLY A 190 -1.09 1.94 -25.06
CA GLY A 190 -0.19 2.91 -25.73
C GLY A 190 -0.84 4.27 -26.05
N GLY A 191 -2.07 4.25 -26.58
CA GLY A 191 -2.88 5.45 -26.84
C GLY A 191 -2.67 6.09 -28.22
N GLN A 192 -3.18 7.31 -28.38
CA GLN A 192 -3.05 8.18 -29.55
C GLN A 192 -2.15 9.37 -29.22
N THR A 193 -1.47 9.92 -30.21
CA THR A 193 -0.49 11.01 -30.05
C THR A 193 -0.82 12.24 -30.89
N ALA A 194 -0.29 13.40 -30.53
CA ALA A 194 -0.20 14.58 -31.40
C ALA A 194 1.01 15.44 -31.02
N SER A 195 1.75 15.90 -32.03
CA SER A 195 3.04 16.57 -31.89
C SER A 195 3.16 17.83 -32.77
N PRO A 196 2.27 18.84 -32.63
CA PRO A 196 2.43 20.11 -33.34
C PRO A 196 3.78 20.76 -33.01
N ALA A 197 4.47 21.23 -34.05
CA ALA A 197 5.79 21.86 -33.97
C ALA A 197 5.70 23.39 -34.02
N PHE A 198 6.65 24.06 -33.37
CA PHE A 198 6.74 25.51 -33.19
C PHE A 198 8.20 25.96 -33.29
N ASN A 199 8.42 27.19 -33.78
CA ASN A 199 9.75 27.81 -33.90
C ASN A 199 10.05 28.81 -32.76
N ASN A 200 9.17 28.88 -31.76
CA ASN A 200 9.16 29.82 -30.65
C ASN A 200 8.75 29.07 -29.37
N PRO A 201 9.48 29.19 -28.24
CA PRO A 201 9.10 28.54 -26.99
C PRO A 201 7.72 29.01 -26.49
N ASP A 202 7.38 30.28 -26.64
CA ASP A 202 6.18 30.84 -26.01
C ASP A 202 4.89 30.36 -26.69
N ASP A 203 4.89 30.14 -28.01
CA ASP A 203 3.75 29.53 -28.71
C ASP A 203 3.55 28.05 -28.29
N ALA A 204 4.63 27.31 -28.06
CA ALA A 204 4.58 25.92 -27.62
C ALA A 204 4.07 25.80 -26.17
N ILE A 205 4.54 26.71 -25.29
CA ILE A 205 4.05 26.88 -23.92
C ILE A 205 2.56 27.24 -23.93
N HIS A 206 2.14 28.22 -24.73
CA HIS A 206 0.74 28.62 -24.81
C HIS A 206 -0.17 27.51 -25.35
N ALA A 207 0.34 26.66 -26.27
CA ALA A 207 -0.36 25.46 -26.73
C ALA A 207 -0.51 24.39 -25.62
N PHE A 208 0.52 24.20 -24.79
CA PHE A 208 0.49 23.34 -23.61
C PHE A 208 -0.51 23.85 -22.56
N GLU A 209 -0.47 25.15 -22.21
CA GLU A 209 -1.35 25.78 -21.21
C GLU A 209 -2.81 25.72 -21.64
N LYS A 210 -3.09 26.05 -22.91
CA LYS A 210 -4.42 25.95 -23.52
C LYS A 210 -4.95 24.51 -23.48
N LYS A 211 -4.08 23.52 -23.65
CA LYS A 211 -4.45 22.10 -23.53
C LYS A 211 -4.73 21.71 -22.09
N PHE A 212 -3.87 22.10 -21.15
CA PHE A 212 -4.04 21.86 -19.72
C PHE A 212 -5.37 22.47 -19.22
N LEU A 213 -5.66 23.72 -19.60
CA LEU A 213 -6.89 24.42 -19.28
C LEU A 213 -8.13 23.74 -19.86
N ASP A 214 -8.10 23.26 -21.12
CA ASP A 214 -9.19 22.43 -21.63
C ASP A 214 -9.34 21.14 -20.81
N LYS A 215 -8.28 20.35 -20.60
CA LYS A 215 -8.42 19.02 -19.97
C LYS A 215 -8.76 19.09 -18.48
N THR A 216 -8.42 20.16 -17.78
CA THR A 216 -8.56 20.27 -16.31
C THR A 216 -9.52 21.37 -15.83
N LYS A 217 -9.79 22.40 -16.64
CA LYS A 217 -10.36 23.72 -16.23
C LYS A 217 -9.51 24.53 -15.24
N ASN A 218 -8.25 24.16 -15.01
CA ASN A 218 -7.30 24.89 -14.17
C ASN A 218 -6.26 25.63 -15.03
N HIS A 219 -5.74 26.76 -14.55
CA HIS A 219 -4.59 27.44 -15.16
C HIS A 219 -3.28 26.79 -14.69
N TRP A 220 -2.28 26.71 -15.57
CA TRP A 220 -1.00 26.04 -15.29
C TRP A 220 -0.19 26.73 -14.18
N ASP A 221 -0.19 28.06 -14.16
CA ASP A 221 0.54 28.86 -13.15
C ASP A 221 -0.01 28.65 -11.74
N ASN A 222 -1.31 28.36 -11.64
CA ASN A 222 -2.01 28.11 -10.37
C ASN A 222 -2.21 26.62 -10.08
N ARG A 223 -1.45 25.72 -10.72
CA ARG A 223 -1.55 24.25 -10.56
C ARG A 223 -1.32 23.78 -9.12
N SER A 224 -0.62 24.55 -8.29
CA SER A 224 -0.46 24.27 -6.85
C SER A 224 -1.80 24.27 -6.10
N ASN A 225 -2.77 25.09 -6.55
CA ASN A 225 -4.13 25.19 -6.04
C ASN A 225 -5.15 24.45 -6.93
N PHE A 226 -4.77 23.30 -7.48
CA PHE A 226 -5.60 22.52 -8.40
C PHE A 226 -6.97 22.16 -7.82
N VAL A 227 -8.05 22.50 -8.54
CA VAL A 227 -9.43 22.13 -8.19
C VAL A 227 -9.96 21.09 -9.16
N LYS A 228 -10.33 19.91 -8.64
CA LYS A 228 -10.90 18.82 -9.46
C LYS A 228 -12.33 19.15 -9.91
N HIS A 229 -12.49 19.45 -11.20
CA HIS A 229 -13.81 19.65 -11.80
C HIS A 229 -14.47 18.34 -12.25
N SER A 230 -15.81 18.28 -12.18
CA SER A 230 -16.61 17.19 -12.73
C SER A 230 -16.45 17.10 -14.26
N GLY A 231 -16.43 15.88 -14.80
CA GLY A 231 -16.22 15.60 -16.23
C GLY A 231 -14.83 15.95 -16.79
N LYS A 232 -13.91 16.51 -15.99
CA LYS A 232 -12.54 16.86 -16.38
C LYS A 232 -11.50 15.99 -15.66
N TYR A 233 -10.24 16.05 -16.09
CA TYR A 233 -9.16 15.22 -15.55
C TYR A 233 -8.69 15.73 -14.17
N HIS A 234 -8.02 14.86 -13.40
CA HIS A 234 -7.17 15.19 -12.25
C HIS A 234 -5.73 15.36 -12.72
N LEU A 235 -4.96 16.22 -12.06
CA LEU A 235 -3.51 16.31 -12.24
C LEU A 235 -2.83 15.26 -11.35
N LEU A 236 -1.94 14.46 -11.92
CA LEU A 236 -1.02 13.62 -11.17
C LEU A 236 0.28 14.38 -10.99
N GLU A 237 0.50 14.92 -9.80
CA GLU A 237 1.79 15.51 -9.44
C GLU A 237 2.86 14.42 -9.44
N ARG A 238 3.96 14.69 -10.14
CA ARG A 238 5.18 13.87 -10.18
C ARG A 238 6.32 14.73 -9.65
N ASP A 239 6.95 14.29 -8.57
CA ASP A 239 8.18 14.94 -8.12
C ASP A 239 9.34 14.43 -8.95
N TRP A 240 9.82 15.26 -9.86
CA TRP A 240 10.88 14.87 -10.79
C TRP A 240 12.28 14.89 -10.14
N GLY A 241 12.46 15.67 -9.08
CA GLY A 241 13.75 15.90 -8.41
C GLY A 241 14.77 16.68 -9.24
N ASP A 242 15.85 17.11 -8.61
CA ASP A 242 17.10 17.45 -9.31
C ASP A 242 17.82 16.14 -9.73
N ASP A 243 18.67 16.22 -10.75
CA ASP A 243 19.06 15.05 -11.57
C ASP A 243 19.83 13.94 -10.83
N ASP A 244 20.48 14.24 -9.71
CA ASP A 244 21.15 13.26 -8.81
C ASP A 244 20.23 12.06 -8.46
N THR A 245 18.91 12.31 -8.40
CA THR A 245 17.87 11.35 -8.00
C THR A 245 17.88 10.07 -8.83
N GLU A 246 18.18 10.16 -10.12
CA GLU A 246 18.15 9.01 -11.04
C GLU A 246 19.54 8.41 -11.31
N GLU A 247 20.64 9.14 -11.13
CA GLU A 247 21.96 8.50 -11.06
C GLU A 247 22.07 7.56 -9.85
N ALA A 248 21.49 7.96 -8.71
CA ALA A 248 21.42 7.13 -7.50
C ALA A 248 20.61 5.83 -7.68
N LEU A 249 19.62 5.83 -8.59
CA LEU A 249 18.77 4.67 -8.89
C LEU A 249 19.29 3.83 -10.06
N ALA A 250 19.78 4.46 -11.12
CA ALA A 250 20.28 3.80 -12.34
C ALA A 250 21.69 3.22 -12.19
N GLY A 251 22.47 3.67 -11.19
CA GLY A 251 23.83 3.18 -10.88
C GLY A 251 23.92 1.71 -10.42
N VAL A 252 22.84 0.93 -10.50
CA VAL A 252 22.84 -0.51 -10.23
C VAL A 252 23.19 -1.32 -11.49
N GLU A 253 22.65 -0.97 -12.66
CA GLU A 253 22.96 -1.68 -13.93
C GLU A 253 23.01 -0.77 -15.17
N SER A 254 24.00 -1.02 -16.03
CA SER A 254 24.16 -0.50 -17.39
C SER A 254 24.22 1.03 -17.55
N SER A 255 25.44 1.56 -17.35
CA SER A 255 26.08 2.56 -18.23
C SER A 255 27.45 2.03 -18.66
N LYS A 256 28.02 2.53 -19.77
CA LYS A 256 29.33 2.06 -20.32
C LYS A 256 30.51 2.87 -19.79
N GLU A 257 30.63 2.99 -18.47
CA GLU A 257 31.80 3.55 -17.79
C GLU A 257 32.64 2.43 -17.14
N GLU A 258 33.85 2.75 -16.68
CA GLU A 258 34.67 1.76 -15.95
C GLU A 258 33.96 1.29 -14.67
N PRO A 259 34.07 0.00 -14.30
CA PRO A 259 33.32 -0.55 -13.16
C PRO A 259 33.73 0.15 -11.86
N ILE A 260 32.80 0.93 -11.31
CA ILE A 260 33.01 1.73 -10.09
C ILE A 260 33.36 0.79 -8.93
N LYS A 261 34.64 0.79 -8.53
CA LYS A 261 35.15 -0.11 -7.50
C LYS A 261 34.82 0.40 -6.10
N TYR A 262 33.60 0.11 -5.66
CA TYR A 262 33.18 0.23 -4.26
C TYR A 262 34.06 -0.64 -3.33
N PRO A 263 34.19 -0.28 -2.04
CA PRO A 263 34.80 -1.16 -1.05
C PRO A 263 33.90 -2.36 -0.73
N ASP A 264 34.48 -3.42 -0.18
CA ASP A 264 33.72 -4.57 0.32
C ASP A 264 32.78 -4.18 1.48
N SER A 265 31.62 -4.83 1.55
CA SER A 265 30.64 -4.64 2.63
C SER A 265 31.19 -5.14 3.96
N LYS A 266 30.91 -4.38 5.04
CA LYS A 266 31.31 -4.72 6.42
C LYS A 266 30.21 -5.45 7.21
N LEU A 267 29.06 -5.72 6.58
CA LEU A 267 27.89 -6.33 7.20
C LEU A 267 27.94 -7.87 7.09
N ASP A 268 27.29 -8.56 8.03
CA ASP A 268 27.05 -10.02 7.92
C ASP A 268 26.31 -10.32 6.60
N PRO A 269 26.70 -11.38 5.85
CA PRO A 269 26.08 -11.71 4.56
C PRO A 269 24.55 -11.84 4.60
N ALA A 270 23.95 -12.36 5.67
CA ALA A 270 22.50 -12.46 5.80
C ALA A 270 21.84 -11.08 6.01
N VAL A 271 22.54 -10.13 6.64
CA VAL A 271 22.09 -8.72 6.72
C VAL A 271 22.22 -8.07 5.34
N GLN A 272 23.31 -8.33 4.61
CA GLN A 272 23.45 -7.85 3.22
C GLN A 272 22.32 -8.35 2.32
N ASP A 273 21.99 -9.64 2.39
CA ASP A 273 20.96 -10.27 1.57
C ASP A 273 19.55 -9.81 1.96
N LEU A 274 19.30 -9.59 3.25
CA LEU A 274 18.08 -8.91 3.72
C LEU A 274 17.97 -7.48 3.16
N VAL A 275 19.05 -6.70 3.20
CA VAL A 275 19.06 -5.32 2.68
C VAL A 275 18.84 -5.30 1.16
N LYS A 276 19.48 -6.21 0.41
CA LYS A 276 19.21 -6.40 -1.03
C LYS A 276 17.72 -6.73 -1.28
N LEU A 277 17.15 -7.62 -0.48
CA LEU A 277 15.76 -8.06 -0.60
C LEU A 277 14.76 -6.92 -0.33
N ILE A 278 14.90 -6.17 0.77
CA ILE A 278 13.94 -5.11 1.15
C ILE A 278 14.10 -3.81 0.35
N PHE A 279 15.24 -3.59 -0.31
CA PHE A 279 15.46 -2.45 -1.22
C PHE A 279 15.35 -2.82 -2.70
N ASN A 280 14.84 -4.00 -3.06
CA ASN A 280 14.55 -4.34 -4.45
C ASN A 280 13.25 -3.65 -4.91
N LEU A 281 13.37 -2.68 -5.84
CA LEU A 281 12.23 -1.93 -6.37
C LEU A 281 11.35 -2.75 -7.32
N GLU A 282 11.91 -3.66 -8.11
CA GLU A 282 11.16 -4.51 -9.05
C GLU A 282 10.15 -5.41 -8.32
N VAL A 283 10.54 -5.92 -7.15
CA VAL A 283 9.66 -6.70 -6.26
C VAL A 283 8.52 -5.81 -5.73
N MET A 284 8.78 -4.54 -5.42
CA MET A 284 7.74 -3.58 -5.02
C MET A 284 6.81 -3.22 -6.19
N GLU A 285 7.35 -3.00 -7.39
CA GLU A 285 6.57 -2.71 -8.60
C GLU A 285 5.68 -3.90 -8.99
N ARG A 286 6.20 -5.13 -8.88
CA ARG A 286 5.41 -6.36 -9.05
C ARG A 286 4.30 -6.46 -8.00
N GLU A 287 4.62 -6.33 -6.70
CA GLU A 287 3.61 -6.37 -5.62
C GLU A 287 2.50 -5.31 -5.80
N MET A 288 2.84 -4.10 -6.26
CA MET A 288 1.85 -3.04 -6.53
C MET A 288 1.02 -3.34 -7.80
N THR A 289 1.65 -3.88 -8.84
CA THR A 289 0.97 -4.28 -10.09
C THR A 289 -0.03 -5.42 -9.86
N GLU A 290 0.33 -6.42 -9.05
CA GLU A 290 -0.56 -7.54 -8.66
C GLU A 290 -1.86 -7.05 -7.99
N ILE A 291 -1.81 -5.98 -7.19
CA ILE A 291 -3.00 -5.37 -6.55
C ILE A 291 -3.71 -4.32 -7.44
N GLY A 292 -3.26 -4.14 -8.68
CA GLY A 292 -3.91 -3.39 -9.75
C GLY A 292 -3.47 -1.92 -9.91
N TYR A 293 -2.35 -1.52 -9.31
CA TYR A 293 -1.74 -0.20 -9.50
C TYR A 293 -1.08 -0.08 -10.89
N ASP A 294 -1.10 1.10 -11.51
CA ASP A 294 -0.39 1.33 -12.79
C ASP A 294 0.98 1.98 -12.56
N ALA A 295 1.99 1.13 -12.32
CA ALA A 295 3.38 1.54 -12.15
C ALA A 295 4.00 2.12 -13.43
N LYS A 296 3.63 1.60 -14.62
CA LYS A 296 4.08 2.14 -15.92
C LYS A 296 3.63 3.61 -16.10
N LYS A 297 2.45 3.99 -15.58
CA LYS A 297 1.94 5.38 -15.60
C LYS A 297 2.46 6.26 -14.46
N MET A 298 2.59 5.72 -13.25
CA MET A 298 3.07 6.45 -12.07
C MET A 298 4.17 5.64 -11.36
N PRO A 299 5.42 5.72 -11.85
CA PRO A 299 6.56 5.02 -11.26
C PRO A 299 6.68 5.33 -9.77
N LEU A 300 7.02 4.32 -8.99
CA LEU A 300 6.98 4.40 -7.53
C LEU A 300 7.88 5.53 -6.98
N GLY A 301 9.02 5.77 -7.62
CA GLY A 301 9.96 6.84 -7.28
C GLY A 301 9.50 8.27 -7.56
N LYS A 302 8.31 8.48 -8.15
CA LYS A 302 7.76 9.82 -8.48
C LYS A 302 6.45 10.15 -7.76
N LEU A 303 5.97 9.24 -6.89
CA LEU A 303 4.74 9.42 -6.12
C LEU A 303 4.92 10.44 -4.98
N THR A 304 4.03 11.43 -4.89
CA THR A 304 4.10 12.45 -3.83
C THR A 304 3.33 12.04 -2.57
N LYS A 305 3.77 12.55 -1.40
CA LYS A 305 3.05 12.41 -0.12
C LYS A 305 1.64 13.03 -0.17
N LYS A 306 1.44 14.09 -0.97
CA LYS A 306 0.14 14.73 -1.21
C LYS A 306 -0.82 13.79 -1.93
N THR A 307 -0.38 13.12 -3.00
CA THR A 307 -1.18 12.12 -3.74
C THR A 307 -1.63 10.97 -2.83
N ILE A 308 -0.77 10.53 -1.91
CA ILE A 308 -1.09 9.49 -0.91
C ILE A 308 -2.16 10.00 0.09
N GLN A 309 -2.04 11.25 0.56
CA GLN A 309 -3.04 11.89 1.42
C GLN A 309 -4.40 12.09 0.72
N GLU A 310 -4.40 12.54 -0.54
CA GLU A 310 -5.60 12.61 -1.38
C GLU A 310 -6.27 11.23 -1.53
N GLY A 311 -5.47 10.18 -1.70
CA GLY A 311 -5.94 8.78 -1.73
C GLY A 311 -6.67 8.37 -0.45
N TYR A 312 -6.08 8.63 0.73
CA TYR A 312 -6.73 8.38 2.02
C TYR A 312 -8.04 9.16 2.18
N LEU A 313 -8.08 10.43 1.76
CA LEU A 313 -9.27 11.28 1.87
C LEU A 313 -10.46 10.78 1.04
N GLU A 314 -10.24 10.25 -0.17
CA GLU A 314 -11.33 9.61 -0.92
C GLU A 314 -11.76 8.27 -0.30
N LEU A 315 -10.82 7.44 0.18
CA LEU A 315 -11.16 6.20 0.90
C LEU A 315 -11.96 6.48 2.19
N LYS A 316 -11.69 7.61 2.86
CA LYS A 316 -12.48 8.07 4.01
C LYS A 316 -13.91 8.45 3.62
N LYS A 317 -14.13 9.18 2.52
CA LYS A 317 -15.49 9.47 2.03
C LYS A 317 -16.24 8.19 1.66
N ILE A 318 -15.55 7.19 1.09
CA ILE A 318 -16.13 5.87 0.79
C ILE A 318 -16.54 5.15 2.09
N SER A 319 -15.70 5.18 3.14
CA SER A 319 -16.04 4.69 4.49
C SER A 319 -17.26 5.40 5.09
N GLU A 320 -17.35 6.73 4.93
CA GLU A 320 -18.47 7.55 5.40
C GLU A 320 -19.78 7.30 4.62
N GLU A 321 -19.71 6.85 3.37
CA GLU A 321 -20.88 6.38 2.60
C GLU A 321 -21.28 4.94 2.97
N LEU A 322 -20.30 4.04 3.13
CA LEU A 322 -20.52 2.63 3.50
C LEU A 322 -21.06 2.44 4.91
N SER A 323 -20.85 3.38 5.83
CA SER A 323 -21.37 3.33 7.21
C SER A 323 -22.83 3.75 7.33
N LYS A 324 -23.44 4.30 6.27
CA LYS A 324 -24.85 4.74 6.28
C LYS A 324 -25.79 3.53 6.31
N PRO A 325 -26.98 3.62 6.94
CA PRO A 325 -27.97 2.53 6.95
C PRO A 325 -28.46 2.08 5.57
N ARG A 326 -28.25 2.90 4.53
CA ARG A 326 -28.50 2.59 3.11
C ARG A 326 -27.43 3.30 2.26
N PRO A 327 -26.26 2.68 2.00
CA PRO A 327 -25.22 3.29 1.16
C PRO A 327 -25.71 3.47 -0.27
N ASN A 328 -25.43 4.62 -0.87
CA ASN A 328 -25.85 4.97 -2.23
C ASN A 328 -24.81 4.48 -3.25
N SER A 329 -25.19 3.51 -4.08
CA SER A 329 -24.32 2.92 -5.10
C SER A 329 -23.79 3.92 -6.13
N THR A 330 -24.55 4.97 -6.46
CA THR A 330 -24.10 6.04 -7.36
C THR A 330 -22.99 6.88 -6.71
N ILE A 331 -23.17 7.27 -5.45
CA ILE A 331 -22.15 8.02 -4.69
C ILE A 331 -20.89 7.16 -4.50
N LEU A 332 -21.04 5.87 -4.18
CA LEU A 332 -19.92 4.93 -4.09
C LEU A 332 -19.17 4.80 -5.43
N ALA A 333 -19.87 4.79 -6.57
CA ALA A 333 -19.25 4.78 -7.90
C ALA A 333 -18.53 6.10 -8.24
N GLU A 334 -19.09 7.25 -7.84
CA GLU A 334 -18.46 8.57 -8.01
C GLU A 334 -17.20 8.73 -7.16
N LEU A 335 -17.26 8.37 -5.87
CA LEU A 335 -16.11 8.41 -4.96
C LEU A 335 -15.02 7.39 -5.36
N SER A 336 -15.40 6.19 -5.79
CA SER A 336 -14.43 5.23 -6.37
C SER A 336 -13.78 5.80 -7.63
N SER A 337 -14.54 6.52 -8.46
CA SER A 337 -14.00 7.19 -9.66
C SER A 337 -13.06 8.35 -9.31
N ALA A 338 -13.29 9.05 -8.19
CA ALA A 338 -12.35 10.04 -7.65
C ALA A 338 -11.06 9.38 -7.16
N PHE A 339 -11.17 8.33 -6.34
CA PHE A 339 -10.02 7.55 -5.87
C PHE A 339 -9.14 7.03 -7.03
N TYR A 340 -9.72 6.37 -8.03
CA TYR A 340 -8.99 5.91 -9.23
C TYR A 340 -8.57 7.04 -10.19
N SER A 341 -8.98 8.29 -9.94
CA SER A 341 -8.41 9.46 -10.63
C SER A 341 -7.15 9.97 -9.92
N ILE A 342 -6.99 9.72 -8.62
CA ILE A 342 -5.82 10.11 -7.81
C ILE A 342 -4.77 8.99 -7.83
N ILE A 343 -5.16 7.76 -7.51
CA ILE A 343 -4.30 6.58 -7.48
C ILE A 343 -4.51 5.78 -8.78
N PRO A 344 -3.57 5.79 -9.74
CA PRO A 344 -3.76 5.15 -11.04
C PRO A 344 -3.90 3.63 -10.92
N HIS A 345 -4.81 3.07 -11.71
CA HIS A 345 -5.11 1.65 -11.72
C HIS A 345 -5.26 1.12 -13.14
N ASN A 346 -4.67 -0.04 -13.42
CA ASN A 346 -4.91 -0.75 -14.67
C ASN A 346 -6.03 -1.79 -14.47
N PHE A 347 -7.11 -1.66 -15.25
CA PHE A 347 -8.24 -2.60 -15.26
C PHE A 347 -8.33 -3.42 -16.56
N GLY A 348 -7.40 -3.20 -17.51
CA GLY A 348 -7.56 -3.60 -18.91
C GLY A 348 -8.84 -3.00 -19.50
N MET A 349 -9.49 -3.72 -20.42
CA MET A 349 -10.76 -3.30 -21.04
C MET A 349 -11.98 -3.37 -20.10
N ARG A 350 -11.84 -3.99 -18.91
CA ARG A 350 -12.93 -4.13 -17.93
C ARG A 350 -13.32 -2.78 -17.30
N THR A 351 -14.59 -2.63 -16.95
CA THR A 351 -15.07 -1.47 -16.17
C THR A 351 -14.36 -1.41 -14.81
N PRO A 352 -13.82 -0.24 -14.40
CA PRO A 352 -13.24 -0.07 -13.07
C PRO A 352 -14.24 -0.43 -11.96
N GLU A 353 -13.78 -1.14 -10.94
CA GLU A 353 -14.69 -1.72 -9.94
C GLU A 353 -15.09 -0.73 -8.84
N SER A 354 -16.39 -0.60 -8.55
CA SER A 354 -16.85 0.21 -7.41
C SER A 354 -16.42 -0.41 -6.08
N ILE A 355 -15.81 0.43 -5.23
CA ILE A 355 -15.40 0.14 -3.86
C ILE A 355 -16.64 0.22 -2.96
N ASN A 356 -17.50 -0.80 -3.09
CA ASN A 356 -18.84 -0.83 -2.51
C ASN A 356 -19.00 -1.81 -1.33
N THR A 357 -17.91 -2.34 -0.78
CA THR A 357 -17.90 -3.22 0.40
C THR A 357 -16.67 -2.96 1.27
N ALA A 358 -16.76 -3.27 2.57
CA ALA A 358 -15.63 -3.11 3.48
C ALA A 358 -14.37 -3.91 3.07
N PRO A 359 -14.45 -5.19 2.60
CA PRO A 359 -13.26 -5.88 2.10
C PRO A 359 -12.54 -5.17 0.94
N LYS A 360 -13.28 -4.52 0.02
CA LYS A 360 -12.70 -3.73 -1.07
C LYS A 360 -12.03 -2.46 -0.56
N LEU A 361 -12.69 -1.75 0.35
CA LEU A 361 -12.13 -0.57 1.02
C LEU A 361 -10.81 -0.94 1.71
N ASN A 362 -10.78 -2.04 2.46
CA ASN A 362 -9.61 -2.52 3.19
C ASN A 362 -8.47 -2.91 2.24
N ALA A 363 -8.77 -3.52 1.09
CA ALA A 363 -7.76 -3.86 0.07
C ALA A 363 -7.11 -2.60 -0.54
N LYS A 364 -7.89 -1.55 -0.79
CA LYS A 364 -7.35 -0.26 -1.30
C LYS A 364 -6.74 0.61 -0.21
N LEU A 365 -7.12 0.44 1.05
CA LEU A 365 -6.43 1.02 2.19
C LEU A 365 -5.00 0.48 2.30
N ARG A 366 -4.83 -0.85 2.28
CA ARG A 366 -3.51 -1.53 2.30
C ARG A 366 -2.62 -1.19 1.11
N MET A 367 -3.21 -0.88 -0.05
CA MET A 367 -2.49 -0.33 -1.20
C MET A 367 -1.91 1.05 -0.88
N VAL A 368 -2.72 1.98 -0.36
CA VAL A 368 -2.25 3.35 -0.04
C VAL A 368 -1.25 3.35 1.14
N GLU A 369 -1.39 2.42 2.08
CA GLU A 369 -0.37 2.15 3.13
C GLU A 369 0.97 1.75 2.50
N ALA A 370 0.98 0.71 1.66
CA ALA A 370 2.20 0.21 1.02
C ALA A 370 2.85 1.25 0.09
N LEU A 371 2.07 1.98 -0.70
CA LEU A 371 2.55 3.11 -1.50
C LEU A 371 3.23 4.19 -0.63
N GLY A 372 2.83 4.33 0.64
CA GLY A 372 3.47 5.20 1.63
C GLY A 372 4.83 4.73 2.12
N ASP A 373 5.01 3.43 2.40
CA ASP A 373 6.32 2.87 2.75
C ASP A 373 7.28 2.82 1.54
N ILE A 374 6.73 2.59 0.35
CA ILE A 374 7.47 2.66 -0.92
C ILE A 374 7.98 4.08 -1.18
N GLN A 375 7.15 5.12 -1.00
CA GLN A 375 7.56 6.52 -1.16
C GLN A 375 8.75 6.86 -0.24
N ILE A 376 8.77 6.32 0.98
CA ILE A 376 9.88 6.47 1.92
C ILE A 376 11.12 5.74 1.41
N THR A 377 10.97 4.51 0.92
CA THR A 377 12.06 3.72 0.33
C THR A 377 12.73 4.46 -0.82
N THR A 378 11.95 5.04 -1.73
CA THR A 378 12.48 5.79 -2.87
C THR A 378 13.13 7.11 -2.45
N THR A 379 12.64 7.77 -1.39
CA THR A 379 13.32 8.93 -0.78
C THR A 379 14.66 8.56 -0.14
N LEU A 380 14.77 7.38 0.49
CA LEU A 380 16.06 6.91 1.06
C LEU A 380 17.05 6.54 -0.05
N LEU A 381 16.57 5.88 -1.11
CA LEU A 381 17.37 5.52 -2.29
C LEU A 381 17.83 6.74 -3.11
N SER A 382 17.11 7.86 -3.10
CA SER A 382 17.50 9.10 -3.78
C SER A 382 18.59 9.91 -3.06
N SER A 383 19.12 9.43 -1.93
CA SER A 383 20.26 10.07 -1.27
C SER A 383 21.54 9.91 -2.10
N LYS A 384 22.39 10.95 -2.16
CA LYS A 384 23.58 10.96 -3.02
C LYS A 384 24.51 9.78 -2.68
N LEU A 385 24.90 9.01 -3.69
CA LEU A 385 25.81 7.87 -3.56
C LEU A 385 27.20 8.30 -3.08
N ASP A 386 27.49 8.10 -1.79
CA ASP A 386 28.85 8.18 -1.26
C ASP A 386 29.68 7.00 -1.81
N ARG A 387 30.52 7.29 -2.82
CA ARG A 387 31.40 6.31 -3.46
C ARG A 387 32.51 5.77 -2.54
N THR A 388 32.65 6.29 -1.32
CA THR A 388 33.58 5.76 -0.29
C THR A 388 32.98 4.64 0.57
N VAL A 389 31.69 4.35 0.43
CA VAL A 389 30.94 3.34 1.19
C VAL A 389 30.37 2.28 0.25
N ASN A 390 30.21 1.04 0.72
CA ASN A 390 29.52 0.01 -0.06
C ASN A 390 28.02 0.37 -0.20
N PRO A 391 27.38 0.23 -1.38
CA PRO A 391 25.97 0.60 -1.56
C PRO A 391 25.00 -0.14 -0.63
N VAL A 392 25.32 -1.37 -0.21
CA VAL A 392 24.53 -2.14 0.77
C VAL A 392 24.69 -1.54 2.17
N ASP A 393 25.92 -1.19 2.57
CA ASP A 393 26.23 -0.56 3.86
C ASP A 393 25.57 0.83 3.97
N GLY A 394 25.52 1.59 2.87
CA GLY A 394 24.80 2.87 2.78
C GLY A 394 23.29 2.70 2.95
N LYS A 395 22.67 1.77 2.20
CA LYS A 395 21.24 1.44 2.32
C LYS A 395 20.88 0.97 3.74
N PHE A 396 21.71 0.11 4.34
CA PHE A 396 21.56 -0.32 5.73
C PHE A 396 21.64 0.86 6.71
N SER A 397 22.64 1.72 6.56
CA SER A 397 22.82 2.91 7.40
C SER A 397 21.62 3.86 7.34
N SER A 398 20.96 3.97 6.17
CA SER A 398 19.74 4.79 6.02
C SER A 398 18.52 4.27 6.81
N LEU A 399 18.55 3.02 7.29
CA LEU A 399 17.50 2.47 8.16
C LEU A 399 17.64 2.95 9.62
N ASN A 400 18.79 3.53 9.99
CA ASN A 400 19.07 4.03 11.35
C ASN A 400 18.66 3.03 12.46
N ILE A 401 19.10 1.77 12.32
CA ILE A 401 18.76 0.67 13.22
C ILE A 401 19.96 -0.28 13.36
N GLY A 402 20.24 -0.72 14.58
CA GLY A 402 21.17 -1.82 14.85
C GLY A 402 20.52 -3.15 14.49
N MET A 403 21.27 -4.04 13.85
CA MET A 403 20.79 -5.34 13.41
C MET A 403 21.87 -6.40 13.54
N THR A 404 21.63 -7.39 14.39
CA THR A 404 22.58 -8.48 14.67
C THR A 404 21.95 -9.81 14.29
N ARG A 405 22.61 -10.60 13.44
CA ARG A 405 22.15 -11.96 13.11
C ARG A 405 22.25 -12.85 14.35
N ILE A 406 21.19 -13.60 14.63
CA ILE A 406 21.14 -14.59 15.71
C ILE A 406 21.56 -15.96 15.16
N ASP A 407 22.51 -16.62 15.84
CA ASP A 407 22.97 -17.96 15.47
C ASP A 407 21.87 -19.01 15.62
N LYS A 408 21.80 -19.95 14.67
CA LYS A 408 20.75 -20.97 14.59
C LYS A 408 20.85 -22.04 15.69
N SER A 409 22.00 -22.14 16.36
CA SER A 409 22.21 -23.00 17.53
C SER A 409 21.92 -22.31 18.87
N SER A 410 21.41 -21.07 18.87
CA SER A 410 21.11 -20.32 20.09
C SER A 410 19.71 -20.57 20.64
N ASP A 411 19.56 -20.49 21.96
CA ASP A 411 18.29 -20.55 22.69
C ASP A 411 17.23 -19.57 22.12
N VAL A 412 17.68 -18.42 21.59
CA VAL A 412 16.81 -17.40 20.98
C VAL A 412 16.23 -17.91 19.65
N PHE A 413 17.05 -18.58 18.83
CA PHE A 413 16.57 -19.17 17.57
C PHE A 413 15.60 -20.34 17.86
N GLU A 414 15.95 -21.25 18.78
CA GLU A 414 15.05 -22.35 19.17
C GLU A 414 13.72 -21.81 19.75
N LEU A 415 13.76 -20.74 20.55
CA LEU A 415 12.55 -20.09 21.07
C LEU A 415 11.67 -19.53 19.94
N VAL A 416 12.26 -18.91 18.92
CA VAL A 416 11.54 -18.36 17.76
C VAL A 416 10.97 -19.49 16.89
N GLU A 417 11.71 -20.56 16.63
CA GLU A 417 11.21 -21.74 15.93
C GLU A 417 10.06 -22.41 16.71
N ARG A 418 10.22 -22.59 18.02
CA ARG A 418 9.19 -23.18 18.90
C ARG A 418 7.93 -22.32 18.94
N TYR A 419 8.07 -21.01 19.06
CA TYR A 419 6.96 -20.06 19.03
C TYR A 419 6.24 -20.11 17.67
N THR A 420 6.99 -20.13 16.56
CA THR A 420 6.44 -20.27 15.20
C THR A 420 5.66 -21.58 15.06
N LYS A 421 6.27 -22.71 15.43
CA LYS A 421 5.71 -24.07 15.32
C LYS A 421 4.47 -24.29 16.19
N ASN A 422 4.48 -23.83 17.44
CA ASN A 422 3.39 -24.04 18.39
C ASN A 422 2.17 -23.15 18.12
N THR A 423 2.36 -22.00 17.47
CA THR A 423 1.32 -20.98 17.27
C THR A 423 0.88 -20.80 15.81
N HIS A 424 1.22 -21.77 14.95
CA HIS A 424 0.60 -21.92 13.64
C HIS A 424 -0.87 -22.33 13.80
N GLY A 425 -1.79 -21.48 13.33
CA GLY A 425 -3.22 -21.62 13.52
C GLY A 425 -3.81 -22.75 12.69
N HIS A 426 -4.65 -23.58 13.31
CA HIS A 426 -5.25 -24.76 12.67
C HIS A 426 -6.11 -24.43 11.44
N THR A 427 -6.65 -23.22 11.34
CA THR A 427 -7.40 -22.73 10.16
C THR A 427 -6.52 -22.20 9.02
N HIS A 428 -5.20 -22.05 9.24
CA HIS A 428 -4.25 -21.53 8.25
C HIS A 428 -3.41 -22.68 7.65
N SER A 429 -4.10 -23.71 7.15
CA SER A 429 -3.48 -24.96 6.73
C SER A 429 -2.87 -24.95 5.31
N SER A 430 -3.09 -23.90 4.53
CA SER A 430 -2.65 -23.76 3.12
C SER A 430 -1.14 -23.62 2.92
N TYR A 431 -0.38 -23.29 3.97
CA TYR A 431 1.08 -23.21 3.96
C TYR A 431 1.68 -23.69 5.28
N LYS A 432 2.97 -23.97 5.28
CA LYS A 432 3.84 -24.08 6.46
C LYS A 432 4.83 -22.93 6.50
N LEU A 433 5.38 -22.67 7.68
CA LEU A 433 6.41 -21.65 7.91
C LEU A 433 7.70 -22.34 8.31
N ALA A 434 8.78 -22.05 7.58
CA ALA A 434 10.14 -22.38 7.97
C ALA A 434 10.87 -21.09 8.36
N VAL A 435 11.49 -21.06 9.54
CA VAL A 435 12.36 -19.94 9.95
C VAL A 435 13.69 -20.09 9.21
N GLU A 436 14.06 -19.09 8.42
CA GLU A 436 15.32 -19.10 7.69
C GLU A 436 16.42 -18.35 8.45
N GLU A 437 16.15 -17.11 8.87
CA GLU A 437 17.09 -16.27 9.61
C GLU A 437 16.34 -15.45 10.68
N VAL A 438 17.00 -15.19 11.80
CA VAL A 438 16.52 -14.30 12.86
C VAL A 438 17.55 -13.19 13.05
N PHE A 439 17.09 -11.96 13.13
CA PHE A 439 17.91 -10.79 13.42
C PHE A 439 17.38 -10.12 14.67
N GLU A 440 18.23 -9.88 15.66
CA GLU A 440 17.93 -8.99 16.78
C GLU A 440 18.02 -7.54 16.32
N LEU A 441 17.01 -6.75 16.71
CA LEU A 441 16.90 -5.34 16.37
C LEU A 441 17.21 -4.48 17.59
N GLU A 442 17.94 -3.39 17.36
CA GLU A 442 18.17 -2.34 18.34
C GLU A 442 17.89 -0.97 17.73
N LYS A 443 16.99 -0.20 18.36
CA LYS A 443 16.74 1.20 18.00
C LYS A 443 16.61 2.04 19.26
N SER A 444 17.27 3.20 19.27
CA SER A 444 17.49 4.03 20.46
C SER A 444 16.26 4.78 20.97
N ASP A 445 15.18 4.83 20.19
CA ASP A 445 13.98 5.64 20.41
C ASP A 445 12.74 4.84 20.86
N GLN A 446 12.78 3.50 20.80
CA GLN A 446 11.59 2.65 20.83
C GLN A 446 10.91 2.40 22.19
N PHE A 447 11.50 2.83 23.30
CA PHE A 447 10.79 2.90 24.58
C PHE A 447 11.18 4.17 25.33
N ASP A 448 10.21 5.04 25.56
CA ASP A 448 10.34 6.15 26.50
C ASP A 448 10.03 5.69 27.94
N GLU A 449 9.88 6.63 28.86
CA GLU A 449 9.58 6.33 30.28
C GLU A 449 8.16 5.77 30.47
N PHE A 450 7.18 6.17 29.64
CA PHE A 450 5.82 5.64 29.73
C PHE A 450 5.81 4.15 29.39
N GLY A 451 6.39 3.76 28.26
CA GLY A 451 6.49 2.34 27.86
C GLY A 451 7.18 1.47 28.90
N LYS A 452 8.24 1.98 29.54
CA LYS A 452 8.98 1.29 30.63
C LYS A 452 8.24 1.20 31.96
N SER A 453 7.22 2.05 32.17
CA SER A 453 6.46 2.10 33.43
C SER A 453 5.23 1.18 33.46
N LEU A 454 4.82 0.66 32.30
CA LEU A 454 3.71 -0.27 32.19
C LEU A 454 4.12 -1.68 32.65
N HIS A 455 3.11 -2.49 32.95
CA HIS A 455 3.27 -3.91 33.20
C HIS A 455 2.79 -4.71 31.98
N ASN A 456 2.71 -6.04 32.09
CA ASN A 456 2.12 -6.90 31.04
C ASN A 456 2.85 -6.79 29.68
N HIS A 457 4.19 -6.83 29.70
CA HIS A 457 5.00 -6.85 28.48
C HIS A 457 4.92 -8.24 27.82
N LYS A 458 4.44 -8.29 26.58
CA LYS A 458 4.37 -9.53 25.78
C LYS A 458 5.23 -9.40 24.52
N LEU A 459 5.92 -10.47 24.12
CA LEU A 459 6.59 -10.56 22.82
C LEU A 459 5.58 -11.09 21.79
N LEU A 460 5.15 -10.26 20.84
CA LEU A 460 4.03 -10.55 19.93
C LEU A 460 4.40 -10.38 18.46
N TRP A 461 3.71 -11.11 17.59
CA TRP A 461 3.92 -11.13 16.15
C TRP A 461 3.23 -9.96 15.43
N HIS A 462 3.97 -9.24 14.61
CA HIS A 462 3.46 -8.33 13.58
C HIS A 462 3.93 -8.79 12.20
N GLY A 463 3.11 -8.61 11.17
CA GLY A 463 3.41 -9.00 9.79
C GLY A 463 2.89 -7.96 8.81
N SER A 464 3.63 -7.76 7.72
CA SER A 464 3.37 -6.73 6.71
C SER A 464 3.97 -7.17 5.37
N ARG A 465 3.62 -6.49 4.27
CA ARG A 465 4.20 -6.74 2.94
C ARG A 465 5.71 -6.48 2.94
N LEU A 466 6.44 -7.17 2.06
CA LEU A 466 7.90 -6.99 1.95
C LEU A 466 8.27 -5.54 1.59
N SER A 467 7.47 -4.91 0.71
CA SER A 467 7.55 -3.49 0.35
C SER A 467 7.57 -2.53 1.55
N ASN A 468 7.02 -2.95 2.70
CA ASN A 468 6.80 -2.07 3.83
C ASN A 468 7.98 -2.06 4.82
N PHE A 469 8.91 -3.01 4.72
CA PHE A 469 9.94 -3.20 5.74
C PHE A 469 11.00 -2.10 5.80
N VAL A 470 11.34 -1.45 4.69
CA VAL A 470 12.22 -0.27 4.72
C VAL A 470 11.56 0.88 5.50
N GLY A 471 10.27 1.13 5.27
CA GLY A 471 9.50 2.12 6.04
C GLY A 471 9.41 1.78 7.53
N ILE A 472 9.09 0.53 7.86
CA ILE A 472 8.94 0.06 9.25
C ILE A 472 10.28 0.04 10.01
N LEU A 473 11.40 -0.34 9.38
CA LEU A 473 12.71 -0.32 10.03
C LEU A 473 13.21 1.12 10.19
N SER A 474 13.13 1.95 9.14
CA SER A 474 13.59 3.36 9.18
C SER A 474 12.76 4.26 10.10
N GLN A 475 11.43 4.09 10.18
CA GLN A 475 10.54 4.98 10.95
C GLN A 475 9.88 4.31 12.16
N GLY A 476 10.05 3.00 12.36
CA GLY A 476 9.26 2.23 13.33
C GLY A 476 7.88 1.84 12.80
N LEU A 477 7.11 1.12 13.61
CA LEU A 477 5.68 0.90 13.33
C LEU A 477 4.91 2.21 13.52
N ARG A 478 3.85 2.41 12.74
CA ARG A 478 3.13 3.69 12.66
C ARG A 478 1.63 3.46 12.78
N ILE A 479 0.92 4.39 13.45
CA ILE A 479 -0.54 4.39 13.49
C ILE A 479 -1.06 5.04 12.20
N ALA A 480 -2.15 4.49 11.63
CA ALA A 480 -2.77 5.01 10.42
C ALA A 480 -3.10 6.51 10.54
N PRO A 481 -2.84 7.32 9.49
CA PRO A 481 -2.91 8.77 9.57
C PRO A 481 -4.35 9.29 9.81
N PRO A 482 -4.56 10.49 10.36
CA PRO A 482 -5.90 11.05 10.64
C PRO A 482 -6.86 11.04 9.45
N GLU A 483 -6.32 11.21 8.24
CA GLU A 483 -7.02 11.26 6.96
C GLU A 483 -7.61 9.91 6.55
N ALA A 484 -7.02 8.80 7.00
CA ALA A 484 -7.49 7.45 6.67
C ALA A 484 -8.93 7.18 7.19
N PRO A 485 -9.72 6.31 6.55
CA PRO A 485 -10.92 5.75 7.17
C PRO A 485 -10.60 5.04 8.49
N VAL A 486 -11.58 4.92 9.40
CA VAL A 486 -11.50 3.99 10.55
C VAL A 486 -12.06 2.61 10.17
N THR A 487 -13.00 2.56 9.23
CA THR A 487 -13.50 1.30 8.65
C THR A 487 -12.36 0.57 7.96
N GLY A 488 -11.97 -0.57 8.55
CA GLY A 488 -10.88 -1.43 8.07
C GLY A 488 -9.97 -1.91 9.20
N TYR A 489 -9.88 -1.14 10.28
CA TYR A 489 -9.21 -1.52 11.52
C TYR A 489 -10.26 -2.01 12.52
N MET A 490 -10.23 -3.29 12.91
CA MET A 490 -11.33 -3.96 13.65
C MET A 490 -11.58 -3.36 15.05
N PHE A 491 -10.55 -2.73 15.61
CA PHE A 491 -10.51 -2.11 16.93
C PHE A 491 -9.98 -0.65 16.82
N GLY A 492 -10.37 0.08 15.78
CA GLY A 492 -9.93 1.46 15.57
C GLY A 492 -8.44 1.60 15.16
N LYS A 493 -7.96 2.83 15.00
CA LYS A 493 -6.60 3.12 14.50
C LYS A 493 -5.54 2.91 15.59
N GLY A 494 -4.73 1.86 15.47
CA GLY A 494 -3.63 1.54 16.36
C GLY A 494 -2.62 0.60 15.67
N VAL A 495 -1.60 0.15 16.40
CA VAL A 495 -0.67 -0.89 15.92
C VAL A 495 -1.17 -2.26 16.39
N TYR A 496 -1.34 -3.19 15.44
CA TYR A 496 -1.96 -4.49 15.64
C TYR A 496 -0.91 -5.60 15.77
N PHE A 497 -1.11 -6.50 16.73
CA PHE A 497 -0.26 -7.65 17.02
C PHE A 497 -1.09 -8.93 17.26
N ALA A 498 -0.46 -10.09 17.08
CA ALA A 498 -1.04 -11.38 17.40
C ALA A 498 -0.09 -12.22 18.27
N ASP A 499 -0.67 -13.11 19.08
CA ASP A 499 0.05 -14.18 19.78
C ASP A 499 0.20 -15.46 18.92
N MET A 500 -0.44 -15.49 17.74
CA MET A 500 -0.43 -16.61 16.80
C MET A 500 0.28 -16.25 15.50
N VAL A 501 1.47 -16.81 15.24
CA VAL A 501 2.35 -16.42 14.13
C VAL A 501 1.62 -16.36 12.77
N SER A 502 0.83 -17.39 12.47
CA SER A 502 0.12 -17.53 11.19
C SER A 502 -0.93 -16.42 10.96
N LYS A 503 -1.45 -15.79 12.02
CA LYS A 503 -2.39 -14.68 11.89
C LYS A 503 -1.69 -13.47 11.30
N SER A 504 -0.48 -13.18 11.78
CA SER A 504 0.38 -12.11 11.27
C SER A 504 1.05 -12.49 9.95
N ALA A 505 1.43 -13.76 9.74
CA ALA A 505 1.99 -14.25 8.48
C ALA A 505 1.07 -14.05 7.27
N ASN A 506 -0.25 -14.12 7.45
CA ASN A 506 -1.23 -13.79 6.41
C ASN A 506 -1.14 -12.33 5.91
N TYR A 507 -0.49 -11.43 6.65
CA TYR A 507 -0.28 -10.02 6.26
C TYR A 507 1.00 -9.81 5.45
N CYS A 508 1.82 -10.85 5.27
CA CYS A 508 2.98 -10.82 4.37
C CYS A 508 2.58 -10.86 2.89
N PHE A 509 1.38 -11.36 2.56
CA PHE A 509 0.86 -11.52 1.19
C PHE A 509 1.81 -12.31 0.25
N THR A 510 2.58 -13.24 0.79
CA THR A 510 3.41 -14.20 0.06
C THR A 510 2.57 -15.11 -0.85
N SER A 511 3.23 -15.67 -1.86
CA SER A 511 2.63 -16.55 -2.88
C SER A 511 3.58 -17.73 -3.21
N PRO A 512 3.15 -18.74 -3.99
CA PRO A 512 4.04 -19.81 -4.43
C PRO A 512 5.24 -19.32 -5.28
N SER A 513 5.11 -18.19 -5.98
CA SER A 513 6.19 -17.57 -6.77
C SER A 513 7.01 -16.55 -5.98
N ASN A 514 6.46 -15.96 -4.92
CA ASN A 514 7.15 -15.08 -3.98
C ASN A 514 6.92 -15.57 -2.54
N ASN A 515 7.63 -16.64 -2.17
CA ASN A 515 7.38 -17.39 -0.94
C ASN A 515 8.22 -16.93 0.27
N THR A 516 9.03 -15.88 0.14
CA THR A 516 9.81 -15.30 1.24
C THR A 516 9.03 -14.16 1.86
N GLY A 517 8.79 -14.23 3.17
CA GLY A 517 8.14 -13.17 3.94
C GLY A 517 8.94 -12.77 5.18
N LEU A 518 8.69 -11.56 5.66
CA LEU A 518 9.29 -11.02 6.88
C LEU A 518 8.21 -10.82 7.95
N LEU A 519 8.50 -11.23 9.17
CA LEU A 519 7.68 -10.99 10.35
C LEU A 519 8.51 -10.31 11.44
N LEU A 520 7.87 -9.48 12.25
CA LEU A 520 8.46 -8.87 13.44
C LEU A 520 7.96 -9.58 14.70
N LEU A 521 8.86 -9.80 15.64
CA LEU A 521 8.53 -9.97 17.05
C LEU A 521 8.80 -8.64 17.75
N CYS A 522 7.73 -8.03 18.25
CA CYS A 522 7.78 -6.78 19.00
C CYS A 522 7.54 -7.07 20.48
N GLU A 523 8.29 -6.41 21.34
CA GLU A 523 7.95 -6.30 22.75
C GLU A 523 6.89 -5.20 22.90
N VAL A 524 5.72 -5.57 23.41
CA VAL A 524 4.54 -4.72 23.50
C VAL A 524 4.15 -4.54 24.97
N ALA A 525 4.22 -3.29 25.45
CA ALA A 525 3.88 -2.87 26.79
C ALA A 525 2.36 -2.64 26.90
N LEU A 526 1.61 -3.72 27.13
CA LEU A 526 0.15 -3.70 27.04
C LEU A 526 -0.53 -3.05 28.26
N GLY A 527 0.12 -3.08 29.44
CA GLY A 527 -0.47 -2.65 30.70
C GLY A 527 -1.81 -3.31 30.99
N ASP A 528 -2.72 -2.55 31.60
CA ASP A 528 -4.13 -2.92 31.65
C ASP A 528 -4.77 -2.98 30.25
N GLU A 529 -5.21 -4.17 29.85
CA GLU A 529 -5.91 -4.44 28.58
C GLU A 529 -7.41 -4.13 28.68
N ASN A 530 -8.00 -3.54 27.63
CA ASN A 530 -9.45 -3.41 27.42
C ASN A 530 -9.97 -4.62 26.63
N GLU A 531 -10.68 -5.54 27.28
CA GLU A 531 -11.15 -6.78 26.63
C GLU A 531 -12.38 -6.54 25.75
N LEU A 532 -12.31 -6.92 24.47
CA LEU A 532 -13.44 -6.85 23.54
C LEU A 532 -13.67 -8.21 22.86
N TYR A 533 -14.93 -8.66 22.87
CA TYR A 533 -15.36 -9.95 22.32
C TYR A 533 -15.94 -9.84 20.90
N GLN A 534 -16.19 -8.61 20.45
CA GLN A 534 -16.76 -8.21 19.17
C GLN A 534 -15.96 -7.00 18.64
N SER A 535 -15.95 -6.77 17.33
CA SER A 535 -15.29 -5.62 16.70
C SER A 535 -15.88 -4.28 17.15
N SER A 536 -15.06 -3.26 17.41
CA SER A 536 -15.51 -1.88 17.62
C SER A 536 -14.56 -0.89 16.97
N TYR A 537 -15.05 -0.11 16.01
CA TYR A 537 -14.27 0.96 15.37
C TYR A 537 -13.88 2.10 16.34
N HIS A 538 -14.48 2.13 17.54
CA HIS A 538 -14.23 3.12 18.61
C HIS A 538 -13.51 2.50 19.81
N ALA A 539 -12.85 1.35 19.64
CA ALA A 539 -12.20 0.64 20.74
C ALA A 539 -11.10 1.46 21.45
N ASP A 540 -10.52 2.47 20.79
CA ASP A 540 -9.57 3.41 21.39
C ASP A 540 -10.26 4.46 22.27
N GLU A 541 -11.45 4.94 21.90
CA GLU A 541 -12.31 5.76 22.76
C GLU A 541 -12.79 4.96 23.98
N GLU A 542 -13.22 3.71 23.78
CA GLU A 542 -13.63 2.80 24.85
C GLU A 542 -12.48 2.49 25.81
N MET A 543 -11.29 2.17 25.29
CA MET A 543 -10.06 1.95 26.05
C MET A 543 -9.74 3.15 26.96
N ARG A 544 -9.75 4.38 26.41
CA ARG A 544 -9.47 5.60 27.19
C ARG A 544 -10.55 5.87 28.23
N LYS A 545 -11.83 5.69 27.88
CA LYS A 545 -12.98 5.82 28.80
C LYS A 545 -12.91 4.84 29.96
N ASN A 546 -12.45 3.62 29.71
CA ASN A 546 -12.27 2.57 30.71
C ASN A 546 -10.93 2.69 31.49
N LYS A 547 -10.12 3.71 31.21
CA LYS A 547 -8.78 3.95 31.81
C LYS A 547 -7.84 2.75 31.65
N LYS A 548 -7.79 2.21 30.43
CA LYS A 548 -6.90 1.13 30.01
C LYS A 548 -5.72 1.70 29.21
N HIS A 549 -4.83 0.83 28.73
CA HIS A 549 -3.64 1.23 27.95
C HIS A 549 -3.58 0.58 26.56
N SER A 550 -4.32 -0.50 26.36
CA SER A 550 -4.37 -1.27 25.11
C SER A 550 -5.75 -1.92 24.94
N THR A 551 -6.03 -2.51 23.79
CA THR A 551 -7.21 -3.37 23.56
C THR A 551 -6.78 -4.80 23.29
N TRP A 552 -7.51 -5.76 23.86
CA TRP A 552 -7.40 -7.19 23.57
C TRP A 552 -8.71 -7.67 22.93
N GLY A 553 -8.67 -7.86 21.61
CA GLY A 553 -9.69 -8.59 20.85
C GLY A 553 -9.60 -10.08 21.16
N LYS A 554 -10.61 -10.62 21.84
CA LYS A 554 -10.65 -11.99 22.36
C LYS A 554 -10.93 -13.01 21.27
N GLY A 555 -9.95 -13.87 21.00
CA GLY A 555 -10.08 -15.01 20.09
C GLY A 555 -10.76 -16.23 20.71
N ARG A 556 -11.14 -17.17 19.86
CA ARG A 556 -11.53 -18.55 20.23
C ARG A 556 -10.33 -19.46 20.45
N THR A 557 -9.17 -19.13 19.87
CA THR A 557 -7.92 -19.89 19.96
C THR A 557 -6.79 -18.96 20.41
N LYS A 558 -6.00 -19.40 21.39
CA LYS A 558 -4.86 -18.68 21.97
C LYS A 558 -3.74 -19.66 22.34
N PRO A 559 -2.47 -19.25 22.45
CA PRO A 559 -1.43 -20.09 23.02
C PRO A 559 -1.76 -20.50 24.46
N ASP A 560 -1.44 -21.74 24.83
CA ASP A 560 -1.57 -22.23 26.21
C ASP A 560 -0.67 -21.42 27.15
N PRO A 561 -1.22 -20.71 28.15
CA PRO A 561 -0.42 -19.91 29.07
C PRO A 561 0.66 -20.73 29.81
N SER A 562 0.42 -22.02 30.07
CA SER A 562 1.38 -22.90 30.75
C SER A 562 2.61 -23.23 29.90
N GLY A 563 2.54 -23.04 28.59
CA GLY A 563 3.66 -23.15 27.66
C GLY A 563 4.37 -21.83 27.37
N SER A 564 4.07 -20.75 28.10
CA SER A 564 4.75 -19.45 27.95
C SER A 564 6.13 -19.48 28.60
N VAL A 565 7.05 -18.66 28.09
CA VAL A 565 8.38 -18.43 28.69
C VAL A 565 8.54 -16.96 29.03
N THR A 566 9.03 -16.66 30.22
CA THR A 566 9.40 -15.29 30.61
C THR A 566 10.90 -15.08 30.38
N LEU A 567 11.25 -14.05 29.62
CA LEU A 567 12.64 -13.67 29.36
C LEU A 567 13.27 -13.01 30.62
N PRO A 568 14.61 -12.93 30.74
CA PRO A 568 15.29 -12.35 31.91
C PRO A 568 14.92 -10.89 32.22
N ASN A 569 14.38 -10.16 31.25
CA ASN A 569 13.88 -8.79 31.41
C ASN A 569 12.38 -8.72 31.81
N GLY A 570 11.74 -9.85 32.11
CA GLY A 570 10.33 -9.92 32.54
C GLY A 570 9.30 -10.03 31.40
N VAL A 571 9.72 -9.99 30.14
CA VAL A 571 8.82 -10.08 28.98
C VAL A 571 8.28 -11.49 28.80
N VAL A 572 6.96 -11.63 28.63
CA VAL A 572 6.31 -12.93 28.41
C VAL A 572 6.26 -13.26 26.92
N VAL A 573 6.79 -14.42 26.54
CA VAL A 573 6.68 -15.00 25.19
C VAL A 573 5.62 -16.10 25.23
N PRO A 574 4.41 -15.88 24.69
CA PRO A 574 3.32 -16.86 24.73
C PRO A 574 3.52 -17.96 23.66
N CYS A 575 4.61 -18.72 23.79
CA CYS A 575 5.03 -19.76 22.85
C CYS A 575 4.40 -21.14 23.12
N GLY A 576 3.32 -21.20 23.92
CA GLY A 576 2.53 -22.40 24.14
C GLY A 576 1.77 -22.86 22.89
N LYS A 577 1.30 -24.11 22.89
CA LYS A 577 0.49 -24.64 21.77
C LYS A 577 -0.87 -23.96 21.72
N GLY A 578 -1.41 -23.73 20.52
CA GLY A 578 -2.75 -23.18 20.36
C GLY A 578 -3.83 -24.07 21.00
N VAL A 579 -4.53 -23.54 22.02
CA VAL A 579 -5.68 -24.15 22.71
C VAL A 579 -6.95 -23.36 22.42
N ARG A 580 -8.09 -24.07 22.36
CA ARG A 580 -9.40 -23.49 22.03
C ARG A 580 -10.21 -23.21 23.28
N GLU A 581 -10.67 -21.97 23.45
CA GLU A 581 -11.47 -21.50 24.56
C GLU A 581 -12.97 -21.53 24.20
N SER A 582 -13.77 -22.16 25.05
CA SER A 582 -15.19 -22.46 24.79
C SER A 582 -16.14 -21.26 25.01
N ASN A 583 -15.69 -20.04 24.76
CA ASN A 583 -16.51 -18.83 24.91
C ASN A 583 -17.29 -18.54 23.62
N PRO A 584 -18.64 -18.69 23.60
CA PRO A 584 -19.43 -18.47 22.39
C PRO A 584 -19.46 -17.00 21.94
N ASN A 585 -19.14 -16.05 22.84
CA ASN A 585 -19.23 -14.62 22.58
C ASN A 585 -18.05 -14.08 21.76
N CYS A 586 -16.94 -14.82 21.63
CA CYS A 586 -15.81 -14.42 20.80
C CYS A 586 -16.19 -14.45 19.31
N ALA A 587 -16.15 -13.30 18.63
CA ALA A 587 -16.27 -13.21 17.18
C ALA A 587 -15.00 -13.65 16.44
N LEU A 588 -13.82 -13.34 17.03
CA LEU A 588 -12.51 -13.67 16.47
C LEU A 588 -12.17 -15.15 16.64
N GLU A 589 -11.49 -15.73 15.65
CA GLU A 589 -10.91 -17.07 15.79
C GLU A 589 -9.59 -17.05 16.59
N TYR A 590 -8.81 -15.97 16.52
CA TYR A 590 -7.52 -15.81 17.21
C TYR A 590 -7.41 -14.42 17.86
N ASN A 591 -6.64 -14.30 18.95
CA ASN A 591 -6.46 -13.02 19.65
C ASN A 591 -5.88 -11.91 18.78
N GLU A 592 -6.16 -10.68 19.17
CA GLU A 592 -5.64 -9.46 18.55
C GLU A 592 -5.30 -8.47 19.68
N PHE A 593 -4.09 -7.90 19.67
CA PHE A 593 -3.65 -6.92 20.67
C PHE A 593 -3.36 -5.61 19.96
N ILE A 594 -3.90 -4.50 20.47
CA ILE A 594 -3.85 -3.20 19.81
C ILE A 594 -3.32 -2.15 20.80
N CYS A 595 -2.22 -1.50 20.42
CA CYS A 595 -1.67 -0.33 21.11
C CYS A 595 -2.02 0.94 20.34
N TYR A 596 -2.34 2.00 21.08
CA TYR A 596 -2.77 3.30 20.54
C TYR A 596 -1.75 4.41 20.78
N ASP A 597 -0.62 4.06 21.39
CA ASP A 597 0.59 4.89 21.48
C ASP A 597 1.79 4.04 21.00
N LEU A 598 2.64 4.63 20.15
CA LEU A 598 3.85 3.98 19.64
C LEU A 598 4.89 3.75 20.73
N LYS A 599 4.84 4.54 21.81
CA LYS A 599 5.68 4.38 23.01
C LYS A 599 5.51 3.04 23.72
N GLN A 600 4.48 2.27 23.37
CA GLN A 600 4.24 0.93 23.91
C GLN A 600 4.97 -0.18 23.12
N VAL A 601 5.71 0.14 22.05
CA VAL A 601 6.16 -0.84 21.05
C VAL A 601 7.65 -0.76 20.76
N ARG A 602 8.40 -1.79 21.17
CA ARG A 602 9.78 -2.03 20.75
C ARG A 602 9.87 -3.15 19.72
N LEU A 603 10.48 -2.90 18.57
CA LEU A 603 10.88 -3.94 17.63
C LEU A 603 12.03 -4.72 18.30
N LYS A 604 11.93 -6.05 18.39
CA LYS A 604 12.94 -6.86 19.09
C LYS A 604 13.62 -7.89 18.22
N TYR A 605 12.87 -8.61 17.39
CA TYR A 605 13.44 -9.48 16.36
C TYR A 605 12.74 -9.28 15.01
N LEU A 606 13.51 -9.37 13.94
CA LEU A 606 13.05 -9.55 12.57
C LEU A 606 13.30 -11.01 12.17
N VAL A 607 12.27 -11.68 11.67
CA VAL A 607 12.33 -13.10 11.30
C VAL A 607 12.05 -13.25 9.82
N LYS A 608 13.04 -13.75 9.08
CA LYS A 608 12.89 -14.16 7.69
C LYS A 608 12.27 -15.56 7.67
N MET A 609 11.12 -15.70 7.03
CA MET A 609 10.42 -16.98 6.90
C MET A 609 10.18 -17.34 5.45
N ARG A 610 10.26 -18.64 5.14
CA ARG A 610 9.79 -19.20 3.89
C ARG A 610 8.42 -19.85 4.10
N PHE A 611 7.51 -19.59 3.15
CA PHE A 611 6.15 -20.10 3.11
C PHE A 611 6.12 -21.33 2.21
N ASP A 612 6.14 -22.51 2.83
CA ASP A 612 6.08 -23.78 2.12
C ASP A 612 4.60 -24.13 1.84
N TYR A 613 4.10 -23.69 0.68
CA TYR A 613 2.75 -24.01 0.20
C TYR A 613 2.63 -25.50 -0.19
N GLY A 614 1.45 -26.08 0.02
CA GLY A 614 1.14 -27.40 -0.52
C GLY A 614 1.08 -27.38 -2.05
N ARG A 615 1.62 -28.43 -2.68
CA ARG A 615 1.35 -28.78 -4.09
C ARG A 615 0.05 -29.58 -4.18
#